data_AF-A0AB36TDH5-F1
#
_entry.id   AF-A0AB36TDH5-F1
#
_cell.length_a   1.000
_cell.length_b   1.000
_cell.length_c   1.000
_cell.angle_alpha   90.00
_cell.angle_beta   90.00
_cell.angle_gamma   90.00
#
_symmetry.space_group_name_H-M   'P 1'
#
loop_
_entity.id
_entity.type
_entity.pdbx_description
1 polymer ?
#
loop_
_entity_poly.entity_id
_entity_poly.type
_entity_poly.pdbx_seq_one_letter_code
_entity_poly.pdbx_strand_id
1 'polypeptide(L)'
;MKNAKVYKFIKPQDPLKEAVEIAEKLGIKGEVKKFENMNTYSIESDAGIFEYWYDTGKWQYMSADAGDITGGNVPNEEECLKIAKEFMNSMGMDIPERFQKIVFTEASSGDEFQGDYRIIHRTVNFYPVIDGKEVYGVSRITIRIGPFGKILGIEKFYKDYIEDGIYETIDADTVLKLLETDWGQ
;
A
#
# COMPACT_ATOMS: atom_id res chain seq x y z
N MET A 1 23.70 -23.57 15.03
CA MET A 1 23.21 -22.21 15.32
C MET A 1 22.40 -21.75 14.13
N LYS A 2 21.23 -21.14 14.36
CA LYS A 2 20.40 -20.57 13.29
C LYS A 2 20.79 -19.10 13.14
N ASN A 3 20.82 -18.63 11.89
CA ASN A 3 21.08 -17.24 11.57
C ASN A 3 19.81 -16.65 10.96
N ALA A 4 19.53 -15.38 11.25
CA ALA A 4 18.44 -14.63 10.65
C ALA A 4 19.01 -13.41 9.92
N LYS A 5 18.50 -13.17 8.71
CA LYS A 5 18.71 -11.91 8.02
C LYS A 5 17.76 -10.87 8.60
N VAL A 6 18.31 -9.71 8.97
CA VAL A 6 17.58 -8.60 9.56
C VAL A 6 17.57 -7.43 8.59
N TYR A 7 16.45 -6.73 8.56
CA TYR A 7 16.21 -5.59 7.67
C TYR A 7 15.89 -4.35 8.51
N LYS A 8 16.33 -3.19 8.02
CA LYS A 8 16.10 -1.89 8.65
C LYS A 8 15.29 -0.99 7.76
N PHE A 9 14.23 -0.39 8.32
CA PHE A 9 13.41 0.57 7.59
C PHE A 9 14.15 1.88 7.35
N ILE A 10 13.96 2.42 6.14
CA ILE A 10 14.46 3.71 5.71
C ILE A 10 13.39 4.75 6.03
N LYS A 11 13.79 5.87 6.64
CA LYS A 11 12.93 7.03 6.83
C LYS A 11 13.08 7.98 5.63
N PRO A 12 11.99 8.67 5.23
CA PRO A 12 12.07 9.76 4.25
C PRO A 12 13.11 10.79 4.66
N GLN A 13 13.88 11.30 3.70
CA GLN A 13 14.88 12.35 3.97
C GLN A 13 14.25 13.75 3.90
N ASP A 14 13.37 13.95 2.92
CA ASP A 14 12.61 15.19 2.74
C ASP A 14 11.12 14.84 2.49
N PRO A 15 10.38 14.49 3.55
CA PRO A 15 9.03 13.95 3.41
C PRO A 15 8.04 14.95 2.79
N LEU A 16 8.26 16.25 2.97
CA LEU A 16 7.38 17.26 2.38
C LEU A 16 7.58 17.32 0.86
N LYS A 17 8.85 17.38 0.42
CA LYS A 17 9.17 17.38 -1.00
C LYS A 17 8.68 16.10 -1.68
N GLU A 18 8.94 14.94 -1.08
CA GLU A 18 8.46 13.65 -1.60
C GLU A 18 6.92 13.62 -1.72
N ALA A 19 6.19 14.11 -0.71
CA ALA A 19 4.74 14.19 -0.72
C ALA A 19 4.22 15.05 -1.89
N VAL A 20 4.80 16.23 -2.10
CA VAL A 20 4.41 17.16 -3.18
C VAL A 20 4.70 16.55 -4.55
N GLU A 21 5.88 15.97 -4.76
CA GLU A 21 6.26 15.36 -6.05
C GLU A 21 5.33 14.19 -6.43
N ILE A 22 4.94 13.36 -5.45
CA ILE A 22 3.99 12.25 -5.69
C ILE A 22 2.59 12.79 -5.98
N ALA A 23 2.11 13.77 -5.21
CA ALA A 23 0.81 14.39 -5.44
C ALA A 23 0.71 15.03 -6.83
N GLU A 24 1.77 15.71 -7.29
CA GLU A 24 1.83 16.31 -8.62
C GLU A 24 1.72 15.27 -9.74
N LYS A 25 2.38 14.11 -9.59
CA LYS A 25 2.28 12.98 -10.53
C LYS A 25 0.86 12.40 -10.60
N LEU A 26 0.13 12.46 -9.47
CA LEU A 26 -1.28 12.07 -9.38
C LEU A 26 -2.25 13.18 -9.84
N GLY A 27 -1.74 14.35 -10.23
CA GLY A 27 -2.55 15.51 -10.62
C GLY A 27 -3.21 16.26 -9.45
N ILE A 28 -2.79 15.99 -8.22
CA ILE A 28 -3.33 16.60 -7.00
C ILE A 28 -2.54 17.87 -6.67
N LYS A 29 -3.15 19.04 -6.93
CA LYS A 29 -2.52 20.37 -6.80
C LYS A 29 -3.29 21.25 -5.80
N GLY A 30 -3.36 20.78 -4.57
CA GLY A 30 -4.00 21.49 -3.46
C GLY A 30 -3.02 22.19 -2.52
N GLU A 31 -3.56 22.84 -1.49
CA GLU A 31 -2.78 23.29 -0.35
C GLU A 31 -2.31 22.08 0.49
N VAL A 32 -1.06 22.12 0.96
CA VAL A 32 -0.52 21.09 1.87
C VAL A 32 -0.93 21.40 3.30
N LYS A 33 -1.73 20.52 3.91
CA LYS A 33 -2.11 20.57 5.32
C LYS A 33 -1.28 19.55 6.10
N LYS A 34 -0.67 19.96 7.22
CA LYS A 34 0.08 19.05 8.11
C LYS A 34 -0.75 18.67 9.34
N PHE A 35 -0.82 17.38 9.64
CA PHE A 35 -1.52 16.82 10.80
C PHE A 35 -0.53 16.09 11.72
N GLU A 36 -0.08 16.77 12.78
CA GLU A 36 0.95 16.25 13.71
C GLU A 36 0.50 15.00 14.47
N ASN A 37 -0.79 14.91 14.83
CA ASN A 37 -1.34 13.78 15.59
C ASN A 37 -1.39 12.47 14.77
N MET A 38 -1.40 12.57 13.44
CA MET A 38 -1.45 11.42 12.52
C MET A 38 -0.11 11.17 11.82
N ASN A 39 0.86 12.06 12.00
CA ASN A 39 2.10 12.13 11.27
C ASN A 39 1.94 12.23 9.74
N THR A 40 0.98 13.04 9.28
CA THR A 40 0.55 13.04 7.87
C THR A 40 0.59 14.44 7.23
N TYR A 41 0.98 14.52 5.97
CA TYR A 41 0.63 15.61 5.06
C TYR A 41 -0.59 15.22 4.23
N SER A 42 -1.60 16.08 4.16
CA SER A 42 -2.78 15.90 3.30
C SER A 42 -2.85 17.00 2.26
N ILE A 43 -3.19 16.63 1.03
CA ILE A 43 -3.38 17.52 -0.11
C ILE A 43 -4.71 17.14 -0.77
N GLU A 44 -5.62 18.09 -0.86
CA GLU A 44 -6.97 17.89 -1.38
C GLU A 44 -7.18 18.78 -2.62
N SER A 45 -7.85 18.25 -3.63
CA SER A 45 -8.25 18.98 -4.83
C SER A 45 -9.51 18.37 -5.44
N ASP A 46 -10.05 18.95 -6.51
CA ASP A 46 -11.20 18.41 -7.23
C ASP A 46 -10.95 17.00 -7.80
N ALA A 47 -9.69 16.62 -8.02
CA ALA A 47 -9.32 15.28 -8.48
C ALA A 47 -9.36 14.23 -7.36
N GLY A 48 -9.31 14.64 -6.08
CA GLY A 48 -9.34 13.74 -4.94
C GLY A 48 -8.44 14.17 -3.78
N ILE A 49 -8.13 13.20 -2.92
CA ILE A 49 -7.37 13.39 -1.68
C ILE A 49 -6.11 12.53 -1.73
N PHE A 50 -4.98 13.15 -1.37
CA PHE A 50 -3.69 12.49 -1.21
C PHE A 50 -3.18 12.66 0.23
N GLU A 51 -2.70 11.59 0.82
CA GLU A 51 -2.14 11.59 2.17
C GLU A 51 -0.77 10.90 2.19
N TYR A 52 0.19 11.49 2.91
CA TYR A 52 1.55 10.98 3.03
C TYR A 52 1.99 10.97 4.50
N TRP A 53 2.41 9.80 5.01
CA TRP A 53 2.92 9.65 6.37
C TRP A 53 4.42 9.96 6.44
N TYR A 54 4.77 11.11 7.03
CA TYR A 54 6.12 11.66 6.96
C TYR A 54 7.16 10.92 7.81
N ASP A 55 6.74 10.03 8.70
CA ASP A 55 7.62 9.20 9.51
C ASP A 55 8.04 7.90 8.82
N THR A 56 7.29 7.48 7.79
CA THR A 56 7.39 6.14 7.20
C THR A 56 7.44 6.11 5.68
N GLY A 57 7.10 7.21 5.00
CA GLY A 57 7.06 7.26 3.53
C GLY A 57 5.94 6.42 2.92
N LYS A 58 4.94 6.06 3.74
CA LYS A 58 3.68 5.50 3.24
C LYS A 58 2.85 6.62 2.67
N TRP A 59 1.99 6.30 1.71
CA TRP A 59 1.03 7.25 1.20
C TRP A 59 -0.20 6.56 0.64
N GLN A 60 -1.28 7.32 0.50
CA GLN A 60 -2.46 6.90 -0.22
C GLN A 60 -3.03 8.03 -1.07
N TYR A 61 -3.75 7.62 -2.11
CA TYR A 61 -4.56 8.47 -2.96
C TYR A 61 -5.96 7.88 -3.07
N MET A 62 -6.95 8.75 -3.07
CA MET A 62 -8.34 8.41 -3.34
C MET A 62 -8.92 9.44 -4.30
N SER A 63 -9.45 8.98 -5.43
CA SER A 63 -10.11 9.85 -6.41
C SER A 63 -11.39 10.43 -5.83
N ALA A 64 -11.76 11.65 -6.21
CA ALA A 64 -13.03 12.26 -5.82
C ALA A 64 -14.25 11.37 -6.12
N ASP A 65 -14.21 10.62 -7.24
CA ASP A 65 -15.31 9.75 -7.66
C ASP A 65 -15.40 8.42 -6.90
N ALA A 66 -14.46 8.10 -6.00
CA ALA A 66 -14.40 6.79 -5.37
C ALA A 66 -15.66 6.46 -4.55
N GLY A 67 -16.32 7.48 -4.00
CA GLY A 67 -17.58 7.33 -3.25
C GLY A 67 -18.83 7.23 -4.12
N ASP A 68 -18.78 7.63 -5.39
CA ASP A 68 -19.94 7.75 -6.26
C ASP A 68 -20.14 6.54 -7.19
N ILE A 69 -19.18 5.60 -7.21
CA ILE A 69 -19.29 4.40 -8.03
C ILE A 69 -20.32 3.44 -7.41
N THR A 70 -21.40 3.21 -8.13
CA THR A 70 -22.47 2.27 -7.75
C THR A 70 -22.51 1.02 -8.64
N GLY A 71 -21.53 0.84 -9.52
CA GLY A 71 -21.41 -0.29 -10.46
C GLY A 71 -21.02 0.16 -11.87
N GLY A 72 -20.87 -0.80 -12.79
CA GLY A 72 -20.54 -0.54 -14.19
C GLY A 72 -19.69 -1.64 -14.80
N ASN A 73 -19.14 -1.40 -15.99
CA ASN A 73 -18.25 -2.36 -16.64
C ASN A 73 -16.86 -2.36 -15.97
N VAL A 74 -16.71 -3.12 -14.88
CA VAL A 74 -15.44 -3.27 -14.17
C VAL A 74 -14.56 -4.29 -14.92
N PRO A 75 -13.33 -3.90 -15.34
CA PRO A 75 -12.43 -4.80 -16.07
C PRO A 75 -12.14 -6.08 -15.30
N ASN A 76 -11.84 -7.17 -16.03
CA ASN A 76 -11.46 -8.44 -15.40
C ASN A 76 -10.08 -8.34 -14.71
N GLU A 77 -9.64 -9.40 -14.04
CA GLU A 77 -8.38 -9.41 -13.28
C GLU A 77 -7.14 -9.15 -14.15
N GLU A 78 -7.08 -9.73 -15.35
CA GLU A 78 -5.96 -9.56 -16.28
C GLU A 78 -5.87 -8.10 -16.76
N GLU A 79 -7.00 -7.53 -17.14
CA GLU A 79 -7.12 -6.13 -17.54
C GLU A 79 -6.77 -5.18 -16.39
N CYS A 80 -7.27 -5.47 -15.19
CA CYS A 80 -6.96 -4.71 -13.98
C CYS A 80 -5.46 -4.71 -13.69
N LEU A 81 -4.81 -5.87 -13.79
CA LEU A 81 -3.36 -5.97 -13.57
C LEU A 81 -2.57 -5.15 -14.59
N LYS A 82 -2.99 -5.17 -15.86
CA LYS A 82 -2.39 -4.38 -16.93
C LYS A 82 -2.54 -2.88 -16.64
N ILE A 83 -3.76 -2.43 -16.36
CA ILE A 83 -4.07 -1.03 -16.04
C ILE A 83 -3.26 -0.55 -14.82
N ALA A 84 -3.22 -1.36 -13.76
CA ALA A 84 -2.43 -1.08 -12.55
C ALA A 84 -0.95 -0.82 -12.87
N LYS A 85 -0.32 -1.73 -13.63
CA LYS A 85 1.10 -1.62 -14.00
C LYS A 85 1.36 -0.43 -14.92
N GLU A 86 0.51 -0.22 -15.92
CA GLU A 86 0.64 0.88 -16.87
C GLU A 86 0.49 2.24 -16.18
N PHE A 87 -0.46 2.37 -15.24
CA PHE A 87 -0.65 3.60 -14.48
C PHE A 87 0.53 3.90 -13.55
N MET A 88 1.03 2.89 -12.83
CA MET A 88 2.20 3.07 -11.97
C MET A 88 3.45 3.46 -12.77
N ASN A 89 3.66 2.82 -13.93
CA ASN A 89 4.76 3.17 -14.84
C ASN A 89 4.61 4.58 -15.43
N SER A 90 3.39 5.02 -15.79
CA SER A 90 3.19 6.37 -16.36
C SER A 90 3.53 7.50 -15.36
N MET A 91 3.44 7.23 -14.06
CA MET A 91 3.90 8.13 -13.00
C MET A 91 5.41 8.00 -12.68
N GLY A 92 6.12 7.11 -13.37
CA GLY A 92 7.50 6.74 -13.05
C GLY A 92 7.62 6.12 -11.66
N MET A 93 6.66 5.29 -11.27
CA MET A 93 6.60 4.61 -9.97
C MET A 93 6.52 3.09 -10.17
N ASP A 94 7.60 2.48 -10.65
CA ASP A 94 7.61 1.04 -10.91
C ASP A 94 7.28 0.21 -9.66
N ILE A 95 6.54 -0.88 -9.87
CA ILE A 95 6.28 -1.87 -8.83
C ILE A 95 7.60 -2.61 -8.57
N PRO A 96 8.19 -2.52 -7.37
CA PRO A 96 9.50 -3.12 -7.12
C PRO A 96 9.48 -4.63 -7.31
N GLU A 97 10.58 -5.20 -7.80
CA GLU A 97 10.68 -6.64 -8.15
C GLU A 97 10.30 -7.59 -7.01
N ARG A 98 10.51 -7.19 -5.75
CA ARG A 98 10.10 -7.98 -4.57
C ARG A 98 8.59 -8.23 -4.50
N PHE A 99 7.76 -7.40 -5.13
CA PHE A 99 6.30 -7.47 -5.08
C PHE A 99 5.72 -8.49 -6.09
N GLN A 100 6.09 -9.75 -5.92
CA GLN A 100 5.79 -10.82 -6.87
C GLN A 100 4.43 -11.48 -6.65
N LYS A 101 3.92 -11.46 -5.41
CA LYS A 101 2.65 -12.09 -5.09
C LYS A 101 1.50 -11.13 -5.38
N ILE A 102 0.67 -11.48 -6.36
CA ILE A 102 -0.49 -10.70 -6.76
C ILE A 102 -1.76 -11.38 -6.24
N VAL A 103 -2.65 -10.61 -5.63
CA VAL A 103 -3.96 -11.07 -5.14
C VAL A 103 -5.03 -10.07 -5.55
N PHE A 104 -6.11 -10.57 -6.11
CA PHE A 104 -7.28 -9.77 -6.48
C PHE A 104 -8.34 -9.85 -5.39
N THR A 105 -8.96 -8.71 -5.11
CA THR A 105 -10.16 -8.62 -4.27
C THR A 105 -11.17 -7.72 -4.96
N GLU A 106 -12.45 -7.88 -4.67
CA GLU A 106 -13.51 -7.05 -5.24
C GLU A 106 -14.42 -6.49 -4.17
N ALA A 107 -14.99 -5.33 -4.46
CA ALA A 107 -16.10 -4.78 -3.71
C ALA A 107 -17.34 -4.80 -4.59
N SER A 108 -18.47 -5.20 -4.01
CA SER A 108 -19.75 -5.32 -4.68
C SER A 108 -20.87 -4.65 -3.88
N SER A 109 -22.01 -4.46 -4.52
CA SER A 109 -23.26 -4.00 -3.92
C SER A 109 -24.45 -4.76 -4.50
N GLY A 110 -25.62 -4.59 -3.90
CA GLY A 110 -26.83 -5.33 -4.26
C GLY A 110 -26.85 -6.73 -3.64
N ASP A 111 -27.85 -7.49 -4.03
CA ASP A 111 -28.17 -8.82 -3.55
C ASP A 111 -28.33 -9.77 -4.75
N GLU A 112 -27.60 -10.89 -4.72
CA GLU A 112 -27.68 -11.91 -5.77
C GLU A 112 -29.11 -12.48 -5.91
N PHE A 113 -29.85 -12.59 -4.79
CA PHE A 113 -31.21 -13.12 -4.80
C PHE A 113 -32.24 -12.13 -5.35
N GLN A 114 -31.95 -10.84 -5.33
CA GLN A 114 -32.80 -9.79 -5.89
C GLN A 114 -32.42 -9.45 -7.34
N GLY A 115 -31.32 -10.03 -7.84
CA GLY A 115 -30.85 -9.83 -9.21
C GLY A 115 -30.23 -8.44 -9.46
N ASP A 116 -29.88 -7.69 -8.42
CA ASP A 116 -29.26 -6.37 -8.50
C ASP A 116 -27.78 -6.36 -8.05
N TYR A 117 -27.19 -7.55 -7.81
CA TYR A 117 -25.77 -7.72 -7.54
C TYR A 117 -24.91 -7.12 -8.65
N ARG A 118 -23.91 -6.33 -8.23
CA ARG A 118 -22.93 -5.71 -9.15
C ARG A 118 -21.61 -5.46 -8.47
N ILE A 119 -20.53 -5.73 -9.21
CA ILE A 119 -19.17 -5.37 -8.81
C ILE A 119 -19.00 -3.86 -9.01
N ILE A 120 -18.53 -3.19 -7.97
CA ILE A 120 -18.25 -1.74 -7.93
C ILE A 120 -16.83 -1.47 -8.42
N HIS A 121 -15.87 -2.24 -7.91
CA HIS A 121 -14.47 -2.14 -8.31
C HIS A 121 -13.72 -3.43 -8.00
N ARG A 122 -12.61 -3.65 -8.72
CA ARG A 122 -11.61 -4.66 -8.39
C ARG A 122 -10.36 -4.00 -7.86
N THR A 123 -9.62 -4.74 -7.04
CA THR A 123 -8.43 -4.27 -6.37
C THR A 123 -7.29 -5.22 -6.66
N VAL A 124 -6.19 -4.70 -7.17
CA VAL A 124 -4.95 -5.44 -7.37
C VAL A 124 -4.05 -5.20 -6.17
N ASN A 125 -3.75 -6.24 -5.42
CA ASN A 125 -2.84 -6.18 -4.28
C ASN A 125 -1.52 -6.85 -4.64
N PHE A 126 -0.43 -6.11 -4.49
CA PHE A 126 0.93 -6.61 -4.67
C PHE A 126 1.57 -6.77 -3.30
N TYR A 127 1.96 -8.01 -2.97
CA TYR A 127 2.64 -8.37 -1.72
C TYR A 127 4.10 -8.73 -1.99
N PRO A 128 5.02 -8.34 -1.08
CA PRO A 128 6.41 -8.66 -1.22
C PRO A 128 6.68 -10.14 -0.89
N VAL A 129 7.64 -10.71 -1.61
CA VAL A 129 8.26 -11.99 -1.31
C VAL A 129 9.70 -11.71 -0.88
N ILE A 130 10.06 -12.11 0.33
CA ILE A 130 11.39 -11.90 0.92
C ILE A 130 11.96 -13.27 1.24
N ASP A 131 13.13 -13.60 0.67
CA ASP A 131 13.80 -14.90 0.86
C ASP A 131 12.85 -16.10 0.61
N GLY A 132 12.03 -16.00 -0.44
CA GLY A 132 11.05 -17.02 -0.83
C GLY A 132 9.80 -17.09 0.04
N LYS A 133 9.63 -16.18 1.02
CA LYS A 133 8.47 -16.12 1.90
C LYS A 133 7.56 -14.96 1.54
N GLU A 134 6.29 -15.26 1.33
CA GLU A 134 5.25 -14.25 1.12
C GLU A 134 5.03 -13.46 2.42
N VAL A 135 5.07 -12.14 2.33
CA VAL A 135 4.83 -11.24 3.46
C VAL A 135 3.44 -10.64 3.32
N TYR A 136 2.47 -11.26 3.99
CA TYR A 136 1.08 -10.78 4.03
C TYR A 136 0.88 -9.71 5.11
N GLY A 137 -0.18 -8.91 4.96
CA GLY A 137 -0.55 -7.84 5.89
C GLY A 137 -0.51 -6.45 5.26
N VAL A 138 -0.26 -5.43 6.08
CA VAL A 138 -0.37 -4.01 5.68
C VAL A 138 0.75 -3.58 4.71
N SER A 139 1.89 -4.27 4.68
CA SER A 139 3.01 -3.92 3.81
C SER A 139 2.78 -4.37 2.36
N ARG A 140 1.96 -3.63 1.61
CA ARG A 140 1.57 -3.93 0.23
C ARG A 140 1.45 -2.68 -0.63
N ILE A 141 1.34 -2.87 -1.94
CA ILE A 141 0.80 -1.88 -2.88
C ILE A 141 -0.60 -2.32 -3.24
N THR A 142 -1.57 -1.41 -3.11
CA THR A 142 -2.96 -1.69 -3.45
C THR A 142 -3.42 -0.68 -4.49
N ILE A 143 -4.06 -1.14 -5.56
CA ILE A 143 -4.61 -0.28 -6.62
C ILE A 143 -6.06 -0.69 -6.87
N ARG A 144 -6.99 0.25 -6.63
CA ARG A 144 -8.43 0.09 -6.81
C ARG A 144 -8.84 0.60 -8.20
N ILE A 145 -9.53 -0.25 -8.96
CA ILE A 145 -9.89 -0.01 -10.35
C ILE A 145 -11.40 -0.18 -10.51
N GLY A 146 -12.05 0.92 -10.85
CA GLY A 146 -13.49 1.02 -11.06
C GLY A 146 -13.92 0.73 -12.50
N PRO A 147 -15.18 1.08 -12.83
CA PRO A 147 -15.72 0.92 -14.17
C PRO A 147 -14.85 1.59 -15.23
N PHE A 148 -14.77 0.96 -16.39
CA PHE A 148 -14.00 1.43 -17.55
C PHE A 148 -12.51 1.65 -17.27
N GLY A 149 -11.96 1.01 -16.23
CA GLY A 149 -10.53 1.06 -15.90
C GLY A 149 -10.10 2.29 -15.11
N LYS A 150 -11.05 3.05 -14.55
CA LYS A 150 -10.74 4.25 -13.75
C LYS A 150 -9.97 3.89 -12.47
N ILE A 151 -8.87 4.57 -12.19
CA ILE A 151 -8.15 4.44 -10.92
C ILE A 151 -8.94 5.18 -9.83
N LEU A 152 -9.44 4.44 -8.85
CA LEU A 152 -10.21 4.97 -7.73
C LEU A 152 -9.36 5.25 -6.48
N GLY A 153 -8.23 4.54 -6.36
CA GLY A 153 -7.29 4.81 -5.27
C GLY A 153 -6.06 3.93 -5.33
N ILE A 154 -5.01 4.41 -4.68
CA ILE A 154 -3.72 3.73 -4.58
C ILE A 154 -3.24 3.82 -3.15
N GLU A 155 -2.71 2.74 -2.61
CA GLU A 155 -2.09 2.71 -1.29
C GLU A 155 -0.68 2.12 -1.42
N LYS A 156 0.34 2.90 -1.04
CA LYS A 156 1.70 2.41 -0.78
C LYS A 156 1.87 2.29 0.72
N PHE A 157 1.54 1.14 1.29
CA PHE A 157 1.61 0.92 2.74
C PHE A 157 2.84 0.13 3.19
N TYR A 158 3.73 -0.22 2.26
CA TYR A 158 5.05 -0.73 2.58
C TYR A 158 6.03 0.39 2.93
N LYS A 159 6.93 0.08 3.87
CA LYS A 159 8.09 0.91 4.20
C LYS A 159 9.27 0.42 3.38
N ASP A 160 10.09 1.35 2.90
CA ASP A 160 11.35 1.00 2.28
C ASP A 160 12.33 0.49 3.33
N TYR A 161 13.18 -0.45 2.93
CA TYR A 161 14.13 -1.09 3.82
C TYR A 161 15.42 -1.46 3.10
N ILE A 162 16.48 -1.61 3.87
CA ILE A 162 17.75 -2.20 3.46
C ILE A 162 18.05 -3.44 4.29
N GLU A 163 18.87 -4.34 3.75
CA GLU A 163 19.49 -5.39 4.56
C GLU A 163 20.41 -4.74 5.59
N ASP A 164 20.20 -5.07 6.87
CA ASP A 164 21.00 -4.57 7.99
C ASP A 164 22.17 -5.54 8.27
N GLY A 165 21.89 -6.84 8.22
CA GLY A 165 22.91 -7.89 8.36
C GLY A 165 22.35 -9.28 8.64
N ILE A 166 23.25 -10.20 8.94
CA ILE A 166 22.94 -11.58 9.37
C ILE A 166 23.34 -11.71 10.83
N TYR A 167 22.38 -12.10 11.67
CA TYR A 167 22.53 -12.18 13.11
C TYR A 167 22.31 -13.60 13.60
N GLU A 168 23.08 -14.02 14.60
CA GLU A 168 22.87 -15.29 15.28
C GLU A 168 21.57 -15.22 16.09
N THR A 169 20.71 -16.23 15.93
CA THR A 169 19.49 -16.35 16.72
C THR A 169 19.73 -17.27 17.92
N ILE A 170 19.26 -16.85 19.08
CA ILE A 170 19.12 -17.73 20.24
C ILE A 170 17.94 -18.69 20.06
N ASP A 171 18.00 -19.85 20.71
CA ASP A 171 16.91 -20.82 20.71
C ASP A 171 15.72 -20.35 21.57
N ALA A 172 14.56 -20.97 21.35
CA ALA A 172 13.32 -20.59 22.03
C ALA A 172 13.38 -20.77 23.55
N ASP A 173 14.11 -21.77 24.05
CA ASP A 173 14.24 -22.01 25.50
C ASP A 173 15.07 -20.90 26.15
N THR A 174 16.11 -20.43 25.45
CA THR A 174 16.90 -19.26 25.87
C THR A 174 16.05 -17.98 25.87
N VAL A 175 15.19 -17.77 24.86
CA VAL A 175 14.25 -16.63 24.84
C VAL A 175 13.31 -16.67 26.03
N LEU A 176 12.71 -17.83 26.32
CA LEU A 176 11.77 -18.00 27.44
C LEU A 176 12.41 -17.66 28.79
N LYS A 177 13.64 -18.11 29.04
CA LYS A 177 14.38 -17.78 30.28
C LYS A 177 14.68 -16.28 30.42
N LEU A 178 15.00 -15.60 29.32
CA LEU A 178 15.21 -14.15 29.34
C LEU A 178 13.91 -13.39 29.63
N LEU A 179 12.79 -13.81 29.04
CA LEU A 179 11.50 -13.20 29.33
C LEU A 179 11.09 -13.42 30.79
N GLU A 180 11.28 -14.61 31.36
CA GLU A 180 10.96 -14.88 32.78
C GLU A 180 11.80 -14.05 33.77
N THR A 181 12.99 -13.59 33.37
CA THR A 181 13.87 -12.77 34.21
C THR A 181 13.58 -11.27 34.12
N ASP A 182 13.05 -10.79 32.99
CA ASP A 182 12.69 -9.37 32.78
C ASP A 182 11.33 -8.96 33.39
N TRP A 183 10.41 -9.89 33.67
CA TRP A 183 9.17 -9.61 34.41
C TRP A 183 9.33 -9.65 35.96
N GLY A 184 10.56 -9.81 36.45
CA GLY A 184 10.88 -10.02 37.87
C GLY A 184 11.59 -8.85 38.57
N GLN A 185 11.66 -7.66 37.99
CA GLN A 185 12.20 -6.44 38.64
C GLN A 185 11.19 -5.30 38.70
#